data_AF-A0A1C5ZQM9-F1
#
_entry.id   AF-A0A1C5ZQM9-F1
#
_cell.length_a   1.000
_cell.length_b   1.000
_cell.length_c   1.000
_cell.angle_alpha   90.00
_cell.angle_beta   90.00
_cell.angle_gamma   90.00
#
_symmetry.space_group_name_H-M   'P 1'
#
loop_
_entity.id
_entity.type
_entity.pdbx_description
1 polymer ?
#
loop_
_entity_poly.entity_id
_entity_poly.type
_entity_poly.pdbx_seq_one_letter_code
_entity_poly.pdbx_strand_id
1 'polypeptide(L)'
;MDKEEILKRGREDGPDEREQKIQCDAYSFAGTVGCVICIIFIVFSIICDKNPFPYCLIAMAYCAAEYLYKYVKLRKKHDLIFGIIAAIAAVCWALLSIIKF
;
A
#
# COMPACT_ATOMS: atom_id res chain seq x y z
N MET A 1 -8.81 -44.91 -2.55
CA MET A 1 -8.26 -43.64 -2.00
C MET A 1 -8.77 -43.54 -0.58
N ASP A 2 -7.86 -43.59 0.39
CA ASP A 2 -8.23 -43.79 1.79
C ASP A 2 -8.63 -42.47 2.46
N LYS A 3 -9.68 -42.49 3.29
CA LYS A 3 -10.30 -41.27 3.82
C LYS A 3 -9.34 -40.46 4.70
N GLU A 4 -8.43 -41.16 5.38
CA GLU A 4 -7.40 -40.56 6.22
C GLU A 4 -6.30 -39.86 5.41
N GLU A 5 -6.00 -40.34 4.21
CA GLU A 5 -5.00 -39.74 3.32
C GLU A 5 -5.49 -38.39 2.76
N ILE A 6 -6.78 -38.28 2.46
CA ILE A 6 -7.43 -37.04 2.02
C ILE A 6 -7.45 -36.01 3.17
N LEU A 7 -7.74 -36.46 4.39
CA LEU A 7 -7.77 -35.61 5.58
C LEU A 7 -6.37 -35.14 6.02
N LYS A 8 -5.33 -35.96 5.81
CA LYS A 8 -3.94 -35.54 6.01
C LYS A 8 -3.50 -34.52 4.97
N ARG A 9 -3.80 -34.75 3.68
CA ARG A 9 -3.50 -33.77 2.61
C ARG A 9 -4.16 -32.41 2.87
N GLY A 10 -5.45 -32.38 3.21
CA GLY A 10 -6.13 -31.11 3.52
C GLY A 10 -5.65 -30.39 4.78
N ARG A 11 -4.89 -31.05 5.68
CA ARG A 11 -4.21 -30.42 6.81
C ARG A 11 -2.78 -29.98 6.49
N GLU A 12 -2.14 -30.61 5.51
CA GLU A 12 -0.82 -30.25 4.99
C GLU A 12 -0.89 -29.12 3.94
N ASP A 13 -2.05 -28.95 3.29
CA ASP A 13 -2.37 -27.92 2.30
C ASP A 13 -2.51 -26.51 2.91
N GLY A 14 -1.53 -26.08 3.72
CA GLY A 14 -1.26 -24.69 4.06
C GLY A 14 -2.42 -23.82 4.60
N PRO A 15 -2.24 -22.50 4.71
CA PRO A 15 -3.33 -21.59 5.02
C PRO A 15 -4.29 -21.49 3.83
N ASP A 16 -5.60 -21.56 4.09
CA ASP A 16 -6.65 -21.51 3.07
C ASP A 16 -6.47 -20.30 2.13
N GLU A 17 -6.36 -20.56 0.83
CA GLU A 17 -6.21 -19.53 -0.19
C GLU A 17 -7.33 -18.48 -0.12
N ARG A 18 -8.52 -18.87 0.33
CA ARG A 18 -9.66 -17.97 0.53
C ARG A 18 -9.40 -16.97 1.65
N GLU A 19 -8.87 -17.42 2.79
CA GLU A 19 -8.54 -16.55 3.91
C GLU A 19 -7.42 -15.57 3.54
N GLN A 20 -6.38 -16.05 2.84
CA GLN A 20 -5.30 -15.19 2.33
C GLN A 20 -5.82 -14.11 1.38
N LYS A 21 -6.75 -14.48 0.48
CA LYS A 21 -7.36 -13.51 -0.44
C LYS A 21 -8.17 -12.46 0.31
N ILE A 22 -9.01 -12.86 1.26
CA ILE A 22 -9.80 -11.93 2.08
C ILE A 22 -8.87 -10.99 2.86
N GLN A 23 -7.76 -11.49 3.43
CA GLN A 23 -6.78 -10.64 4.11
C GLN A 23 -6.13 -9.65 3.15
N CYS A 24 -5.68 -10.08 1.96
CA CYS A 24 -5.12 -9.18 0.94
C CYS A 24 -6.12 -8.09 0.53
N ASP A 25 -7.39 -8.45 0.31
CA ASP A 25 -8.45 -7.51 -0.05
C ASP A 25 -8.71 -6.52 1.10
N ALA A 26 -8.70 -6.99 2.36
CA ALA A 26 -8.83 -6.15 3.53
C ALA A 26 -7.68 -5.15 3.67
N TYR A 27 -6.43 -5.56 3.41
CA TYR A 27 -5.28 -4.66 3.43
C TYR A 27 -5.37 -3.59 2.32
N SER A 28 -5.79 -3.98 1.11
CA SER A 28 -5.98 -3.02 0.02
C SER A 28 -7.11 -2.02 0.33
N PHE A 29 -8.20 -2.48 0.94
CA PHE A 29 -9.28 -1.61 1.39
C PHE A 29 -8.82 -0.66 2.49
N ALA A 30 -8.12 -1.16 3.52
CA ALA A 30 -7.58 -0.35 4.60
C ALA A 30 -6.60 0.72 4.09
N GLY A 31 -5.73 0.36 3.15
CA GLY A 31 -4.82 1.32 2.50
C GLY A 31 -5.56 2.41 1.73
N THR A 32 -6.62 2.04 0.99
CA THR A 32 -7.50 2.99 0.30
C THR A 32 -8.13 3.99 1.27
N VAL A 33 -8.68 3.50 2.39
CA VAL A 33 -9.25 4.34 3.44
C VAL A 33 -8.17 5.28 4.04
N GLY A 34 -6.96 4.78 4.26
CA GLY A 34 -5.82 5.58 4.71
C GLY A 34 -5.49 6.74 3.77
N CYS A 35 -5.47 6.49 2.45
CA CYS A 35 -5.27 7.53 1.44
C CYS A 35 -6.40 8.57 1.44
N VAL A 36 -7.66 8.15 1.60
CA VAL A 36 -8.81 9.07 1.70
C VAL A 36 -8.67 9.98 2.92
N ILE A 37 -8.27 9.44 4.07
CA ILE A 37 -8.03 10.23 5.29
C ILE A 37 -6.90 11.24 5.07
N CYS A 38 -5.83 10.86 4.37
CA CYS A 38 -4.75 11.80 4.02
C CYS A 38 -5.27 12.95 3.15
N ILE A 39 -6.15 12.68 2.18
CA ILE A 39 -6.77 13.73 1.35
C ILE A 39 -7.59 14.70 2.22
N ILE A 40 -8.36 14.19 3.18
CA ILE A 40 -9.12 15.04 4.11
C ILE A 40 -8.18 15.96 4.90
N PHE A 41 -7.06 15.43 5.43
CA PHE A 41 -6.08 16.24 6.16
C PHE A 41 -5.34 17.25 5.28
N ILE A 42 -5.11 16.93 4.00
CA ILE A 42 -4.55 17.90 3.03
C ILE A 42 -5.51 19.07 2.87
N VAL A 43 -6.79 18.81 2.62
CA VAL A 43 -7.82 19.86 2.47
C VAL A 43 -7.93 20.69 3.75
N PHE A 44 -7.98 20.03 4.91
CA PHE A 44 -8.03 20.73 6.20
C PHE A 44 -6.80 21.60 6.45
N SER A 45 -5.60 21.11 6.12
CA SER A 45 -4.35 21.86 6.28
C SER A 45 -4.32 23.09 5.39
N ILE A 46 -4.81 22.98 4.16
CA ILE A 46 -4.94 24.12 3.24
C ILE A 46 -5.91 25.17 3.79
N ILE A 47 -7.06 24.75 4.33
CA ILE A 47 -8.05 25.68 4.94
C ILE A 47 -7.47 26.38 6.18
N CYS A 48 -6.62 25.69 6.94
CA CYS A 48 -5.99 26.23 8.14
C CYS A 48 -4.63 26.93 7.88
N ASP A 49 -4.24 27.16 6.62
CA ASP A 49 -2.93 27.72 6.23
C ASP A 49 -1.73 26.98 6.86
N LYS A 50 -1.89 25.68 7.10
CA LYS A 50 -0.85 24.78 7.61
C LYS A 50 -0.21 23.99 6.47
N ASN A 51 1.00 23.49 6.72
CA ASN A 51 1.76 22.73 5.74
C ASN A 51 1.08 21.37 5.42
N PRO A 52 0.60 21.14 4.17
CA PRO A 52 -0.07 19.90 3.79
C PRO A 52 0.91 18.79 3.36
N PHE A 53 2.19 19.11 3.16
CA PHE A 53 3.16 18.21 2.54
C PHE A 53 3.42 16.90 3.30
N PRO A 54 3.37 16.84 4.66
CA PRO A 54 3.51 15.58 5.38
C PRO A 54 2.44 14.54 5.00
N TYR A 55 1.20 14.98 4.75
CA TYR A 55 0.12 14.08 4.35
C TYR A 55 0.27 13.61 2.89
N CYS A 56 0.75 14.48 2.01
CA CYS A 56 1.10 14.10 0.63
C CYS A 56 2.24 13.08 0.60
N LEU A 57 3.25 13.25 1.46
CA LEU A 57 4.36 12.30 1.63
C LEU A 57 3.84 10.92 2.05
N ILE A 58 2.98 10.85 3.06
CA ILE A 58 2.42 9.58 3.54
C ILE A 58 1.66 8.86 2.43
N ALA A 59 0.80 9.56 1.69
CA ALA A 59 0.03 8.98 0.60
C ALA A 59 0.94 8.46 -0.54
N MET A 60 1.95 9.24 -0.94
CA MET A 60 2.87 8.83 -2.01
C MET A 60 3.81 7.70 -1.58
N ALA A 61 4.24 7.68 -0.32
CA ALA A 61 5.05 6.59 0.24
C ALA A 61 4.26 5.28 0.28
N TYR A 62 2.97 5.33 0.63
CA TYR A 62 2.08 4.17 0.57
C TYR A 62 1.98 3.62 -0.85
N CYS A 63 1.69 4.48 -1.84
CA CYS A 63 1.62 4.08 -3.24
C CYS A 63 2.94 3.47 -3.74
N ALA A 64 4.07 4.08 -3.38
CA ALA A 64 5.40 3.58 -3.74
C ALA A 64 5.64 2.17 -3.15
N ALA A 65 5.32 1.97 -1.88
CA ALA A 65 5.44 0.67 -1.22
C ALA A 65 4.56 -0.40 -1.88
N GLU A 66 3.32 -0.05 -2.23
CA GLU A 66 2.39 -0.97 -2.89
C GLU A 66 2.90 -1.43 -4.26
N TYR A 67 3.32 -0.50 -5.12
CA TYR A 67 3.81 -0.82 -6.46
C TYR A 67 5.17 -1.53 -6.44
N LEU A 68 6.08 -1.15 -5.53
CA LEU A 68 7.36 -1.85 -5.36
C LEU A 68 7.16 -3.27 -4.85
N TYR A 69 6.26 -3.49 -3.88
CA TYR A 69 5.95 -4.83 -3.39
C TYR A 69 5.30 -5.69 -4.48
N LYS A 70 4.35 -5.12 -5.23
CA LYS A 70 3.76 -5.78 -6.41
C LYS A 70 4.83 -6.16 -7.42
N TYR A 71 5.79 -5.28 -7.71
CA TYR A 71 6.90 -5.60 -8.60
C TYR A 71 7.76 -6.77 -8.10
N VAL A 72 8.09 -6.82 -6.80
CA VAL A 72 8.89 -7.93 -6.25
C VAL A 72 8.19 -9.28 -6.47
N LYS A 73 6.86 -9.32 -6.35
CA LYS A 73 6.07 -10.56 -6.45
C LYS A 73 5.65 -10.93 -7.88
N LEU A 74 5.28 -9.94 -8.71
CA LEU A 74 4.75 -10.14 -10.07
C LEU A 74 5.80 -9.89 -11.18
N ARG A 75 6.91 -9.21 -10.87
CA ARG A 75 7.99 -8.80 -11.79
C ARG A 75 7.54 -8.10 -13.07
N LYS A 76 6.41 -7.38 -13.03
CA LYS A 76 5.91 -6.59 -14.16
C LYS A 76 6.61 -5.23 -14.22
N LYS A 77 7.20 -4.91 -15.39
CA LYS A 77 7.97 -3.67 -15.59
C LYS A 77 7.15 -2.39 -15.33
N HIS A 78 5.84 -2.40 -15.60
CA HIS A 78 4.97 -1.26 -15.34
C HIS A 78 4.91 -0.91 -13.84
N ASP A 79 4.77 -1.92 -12.98
CA ASP A 79 4.70 -1.71 -11.52
C ASP A 79 6.00 -1.12 -10.97
N LEU A 80 7.14 -1.49 -11.55
CA LEU A 80 8.43 -0.88 -11.21
C LEU A 80 8.49 0.61 -11.56
N ILE A 81 8.06 0.97 -12.77
CA ILE A 81 8.07 2.36 -13.24
C ILE A 81 7.18 3.22 -12.34
N PHE A 82 5.95 2.77 -12.05
CA PHE A 82 5.05 3.49 -11.15
C PHE A 82 5.59 3.59 -9.72
N GLY A 83 6.20 2.52 -9.20
CA GLY A 83 6.82 2.52 -7.88
C GLY A 83 7.97 3.52 -7.76
N ILE A 84 8.84 3.60 -8.78
CA ILE A 84 9.96 4.55 -8.82
C ILE A 84 9.44 5.99 -8.91
N ILE A 85 8.46 6.27 -9.77
CA ILE A 85 7.88 7.61 -9.90
C ILE A 85 7.23 8.05 -8.57
N ALA A 86 6.46 7.16 -7.94
CA ALA A 86 5.85 7.43 -6.64
C ALA A 86 6.90 7.66 -5.53
N ALA A 87 8.00 6.91 -5.55
CA ALA A 87 9.10 7.09 -4.60
C ALA A 87 9.81 8.44 -4.79
N ILE A 88 10.08 8.86 -6.03
CA ILE A 88 10.65 10.17 -6.33
C ILE A 88 9.70 11.28 -5.86
N ALA A 89 8.41 11.14 -6.14
CA ALA A 89 7.40 12.09 -5.67
C ALA A 89 7.39 12.18 -4.12
N ALA A 90 7.45 11.05 -3.42
CA ALA A 90 7.53 11.01 -1.97
C ALA A 90 8.76 11.77 -1.45
N VAL A 91 9.94 11.55 -2.03
CA VAL A 91 11.16 12.30 -1.67
C VAL A 91 10.99 13.80 -1.91
N CYS A 92 10.41 14.20 -3.04
CA CYS A 92 10.12 15.62 -3.31
C CYS A 92 9.20 16.23 -2.25
N TRP A 93 8.12 15.54 -1.85
CA TRP A 93 7.22 16.02 -0.80
C TRP A 93 7.89 16.06 0.56
N ALA A 94 8.77 15.11 0.87
CA ALA A 94 9.57 15.12 2.11
C ALA A 94 10.46 16.36 2.17
N LEU A 95 11.20 16.65 1.10
CA LEU A 95 12.06 17.84 1.03
C LEU A 95 11.25 19.14 1.18
N LEU A 96 10.10 19.25 0.50
CA LEU A 96 9.21 20.40 0.63
C LEU A 96 8.64 20.55 2.05
N SER A 97 8.34 19.43 2.72
CA SER A 97 7.86 19.44 4.11
C SER A 97 8.90 20.00 5.08
N ILE A 98 10.19 19.72 4.85
CA ILE A 98 11.31 20.20 5.68
C ILE A 98 11.63 21.67 5.38
N ILE A 99 11.57 22.08 4.11
CA ILE A 99 11.89 23.47 3.70
C ILE A 99 10.79 24.46 4.11
N LYS A 100 9.52 24.04 4.12
CA LYS A 100 8.38 24.86 4.58
C LYS A 100 7.98 24.56 6.04
N PHE A 101 8.89 24.01 6.84
CA PHE A 101 8.74 23.92 8.29
C PHE A 101 9.21 25.23 8.92
#